data_AF-A0A2G9UJT9-F1
#
_entry.id   AF-A0A2G9UJT9-F1
#
_cell.length_a   1.000
_cell.length_b   1.000
_cell.length_c   1.000
_cell.angle_alpha   90.00
_cell.angle_beta   90.00
_cell.angle_gamma   90.00
#
_symmetry.space_group_name_H-M   'P 1'
#
loop_
_entity.id
_entity.type
_entity.pdbx_description
1 polymer ?
#
loop_
_entity_poly.entity_id
_entity_poly.type
_entity_poly.pdbx_seq_one_letter_code
_entity_poly.pdbx_strand_id
1 'polypeptide(L)'
;MDTIQDTDTYPASRIRDTSKEQFKQEIGRQTASKKLAPLPKTCPDFWYMVVQEKSVAILMLCNFVEQNAKKCAEYFPTEEGIPLEFDEVSVVMKKQEQFPFPFETKVKVMVRQLEVTVPGQPVHICSHYHWMDWPDRGVPEADLAPIALLAKLKENTAPIIVHCSAGIGRTGSIVLIEHAMELLHQPAPLLEIKDYLVELRKQRNNSIQIDNDELRPCIPK
;
A
#
# COMPACT_ATOMS: atom_id res chain seq x y z
N MET A 1 43.13 -29.11 -42.51
CA MET A 1 43.33 -28.85 -41.07
C MET A 1 42.69 -27.52 -40.80
N ASP A 2 41.39 -27.56 -40.52
CA ASP A 2 40.58 -26.39 -40.20
C ASP A 2 40.78 -26.05 -38.72
N THR A 3 41.05 -24.77 -38.42
CA THR A 3 41.00 -24.28 -37.04
C THR A 3 40.46 -22.84 -37.04
N ILE A 4 39.12 -22.79 -37.00
CA ILE A 4 38.26 -21.95 -36.14
C ILE A 4 38.83 -20.58 -35.75
N GLN A 5 38.21 -19.54 -36.32
CA GLN A 5 38.23 -18.17 -35.82
C GLN A 5 37.46 -18.10 -34.50
N ASP A 6 38.08 -17.47 -33.50
CA ASP A 6 37.57 -17.28 -32.16
C ASP A 6 36.48 -16.19 -32.12
N THR A 7 35.52 -16.41 -31.23
CA THR A 7 34.16 -15.88 -31.21
C THR A 7 34.02 -14.41 -30.80
N ASP A 8 32.96 -13.80 -31.34
CA ASP A 8 32.41 -12.48 -31.05
C ASP A 8 32.25 -12.18 -29.54
N THR A 9 32.93 -11.13 -29.07
CA THR A 9 32.59 -10.47 -27.81
C THR A 9 31.33 -9.61 -27.96
N TYR A 10 30.17 -10.15 -27.55
CA TYR A 10 28.96 -9.36 -27.28
C TYR A 10 28.97 -8.81 -25.84
N PRO A 11 28.75 -7.50 -25.61
CA PRO A 11 28.84 -6.95 -24.27
C PRO A 11 27.58 -7.25 -23.43
N ALA A 12 27.75 -8.07 -22.40
CA ALA A 12 26.75 -8.43 -21.39
C ALA A 12 26.29 -7.26 -20.47
N SER A 13 26.66 -6.02 -20.79
CA SER A 13 26.34 -4.81 -20.01
C SER A 13 25.04 -4.14 -20.43
N ARG A 14 24.52 -4.41 -21.64
CA ARG A 14 23.34 -3.69 -22.18
C ARG A 14 21.98 -4.27 -21.77
N ILE A 15 21.95 -5.52 -21.28
CA ILE A 15 20.72 -6.25 -20.92
C ILE A 15 20.27 -5.94 -19.47
N ARG A 16 21.18 -5.49 -18.60
CA ARG A 16 20.88 -5.24 -17.17
C ARG A 16 20.29 -3.86 -16.89
N ASP A 17 20.48 -2.89 -17.77
CA ASP A 17 19.98 -1.52 -17.56
C ASP A 17 18.56 -1.35 -18.13
N THR A 18 18.22 -2.04 -19.22
CA THR A 18 16.85 -2.09 -19.72
C THR A 18 15.89 -2.75 -18.73
N SER A 19 16.33 -3.78 -17.99
CA SER A 19 15.49 -4.40 -16.96
C SER A 19 15.26 -3.49 -15.76
N LYS A 20 16.21 -2.63 -15.38
CA LYS A 20 16.06 -1.67 -14.27
C LYS A 20 15.16 -0.50 -14.62
N GLU A 21 15.24 0.01 -15.85
CA GLU A 21 14.37 1.09 -16.31
C GLU A 21 12.97 0.57 -16.66
N GLN A 22 12.85 -0.63 -17.26
CA GLN A 22 11.57 -1.34 -17.35
C GLN A 22 11.01 -1.65 -15.96
N PHE A 23 11.85 -2.03 -14.98
CA PHE A 23 11.43 -2.22 -13.59
C PHE A 23 10.91 -0.93 -12.97
N LYS A 24 11.58 0.21 -13.14
CA LYS A 24 11.04 1.52 -12.68
C LYS A 24 9.74 1.89 -13.39
N GLN A 25 9.60 1.56 -14.68
CA GLN A 25 8.46 1.93 -15.51
C GLN A 25 7.25 0.99 -15.33
N GLU A 26 7.47 -0.28 -15.04
CA GLU A 26 6.44 -1.31 -14.77
C GLU A 26 5.92 -1.20 -13.33
N ILE A 27 6.84 -1.01 -12.36
CA ILE A 27 6.47 -0.76 -10.94
C ILE A 27 5.68 0.54 -10.82
N GLY A 28 6.03 1.58 -11.60
CA GLY A 28 5.38 2.90 -11.55
C GLY A 28 3.95 2.96 -12.09
N ARG A 29 3.43 1.88 -12.70
CA ARG A 29 2.10 1.91 -13.32
C ARG A 29 0.94 1.58 -12.38
N GLN A 30 1.20 0.96 -11.23
CA GLN A 30 0.15 0.48 -10.31
C GLN A 30 0.49 0.67 -8.82
N THR A 31 1.54 1.41 -8.47
CA THR A 31 1.99 1.48 -7.07
C THR A 31 0.96 2.18 -6.20
N ALA A 32 0.57 1.49 -5.13
CA ALA A 32 0.05 2.10 -3.91
C ALA A 32 0.83 3.38 -3.55
N SER A 33 0.23 4.56 -3.69
CA SER A 33 0.80 5.82 -3.24
C SER A 33 0.87 5.83 -1.72
N LYS A 34 2.03 5.40 -1.19
CA LYS A 34 2.36 5.37 0.24
C LYS A 34 2.39 6.77 0.83
N LYS A 35 1.40 7.11 1.66
CA LYS A 35 1.21 8.45 2.25
C LYS A 35 1.20 8.41 3.79
N LEU A 36 1.45 9.57 4.39
CA LEU A 36 1.24 9.80 5.82
C LEU A 36 -0.26 9.92 6.10
N ALA A 37 -0.70 9.61 7.32
CA ALA A 37 -2.07 9.89 7.74
C ALA A 37 -2.39 11.39 7.59
N PRO A 38 -3.59 11.75 7.14
CA PRO A 38 -4.06 13.12 7.18
C PRO A 38 -4.01 13.70 8.59
N LEU A 39 -3.53 14.94 8.69
CA LEU A 39 -3.66 15.79 9.86
C LEU A 39 -4.91 16.67 9.70
N PRO A 40 -5.49 17.22 10.79
CA PRO A 40 -6.72 18.00 10.68
C PRO A 40 -6.66 19.13 9.64
N LYS A 41 -5.51 19.82 9.57
CA LYS A 41 -5.27 20.92 8.62
C LYS A 41 -4.97 20.48 7.18
N THR A 42 -4.71 19.19 6.95
CA THR A 42 -4.33 18.64 5.63
C THR A 42 -5.38 17.68 5.08
N CYS A 43 -6.55 17.58 5.71
CA CYS A 43 -7.67 16.81 5.18
C CYS A 43 -8.15 17.34 3.81
N PRO A 44 -8.30 18.66 3.57
CA PRO A 44 -8.62 19.15 2.23
C PRO A 44 -7.57 18.72 1.19
N ASP A 45 -6.28 18.92 1.49
CA ASP A 45 -5.16 18.55 0.59
C ASP A 45 -5.17 17.05 0.25
N PHE A 46 -5.51 16.20 1.23
CA PHE A 46 -5.65 14.78 1.01
C PHE A 46 -6.72 14.48 -0.03
N TRP A 47 -7.90 15.10 0.07
CA TRP A 47 -8.98 14.88 -0.89
C TRP A 47 -8.73 15.48 -2.25
N TYR A 48 -8.13 16.68 -2.32
CA TYR A 48 -7.67 17.24 -3.59
C TYR A 48 -6.75 16.26 -4.32
N MET A 49 -5.82 15.65 -3.59
CA MET A 49 -4.89 14.66 -4.12
C MET A 49 -5.59 13.36 -4.54
N VAL A 50 -6.56 12.84 -3.77
CA VAL A 50 -7.36 11.67 -4.16
C VAL A 50 -8.06 11.91 -5.50
N VAL A 51 -8.70 13.08 -5.65
CA VAL A 51 -9.44 13.45 -6.87
C VAL A 51 -8.49 13.68 -8.04
N GLN A 52 -7.41 14.42 -7.84
CA GLN A 52 -6.42 14.73 -8.89
C GLN A 52 -5.79 13.45 -9.47
N GLU A 53 -5.41 12.51 -8.61
CA GLU A 53 -4.82 11.23 -9.01
C GLU A 53 -5.88 10.24 -9.53
N LYS A 54 -7.16 10.62 -9.51
CA LYS A 54 -8.31 9.77 -9.89
C LYS A 54 -8.33 8.45 -9.10
N SER A 55 -7.84 8.47 -7.87
CA SER A 55 -7.72 7.28 -7.03
C SER A 55 -9.10 6.79 -6.62
N VAL A 56 -9.48 5.60 -7.06
CA VAL A 56 -10.77 4.99 -6.73
C VAL A 56 -10.71 4.07 -5.49
N ALA A 57 -9.52 3.86 -4.93
CA ALA A 57 -9.31 2.99 -3.78
C ALA A 57 -8.35 3.62 -2.75
N ILE A 58 -8.76 3.62 -1.49
CA ILE A 58 -7.95 4.08 -0.35
C ILE A 58 -7.85 2.94 0.66
N LEU A 59 -6.64 2.58 1.08
CA LEU A 59 -6.37 1.62 2.13
C LEU A 59 -5.80 2.33 3.37
N MET A 60 -6.63 2.42 4.41
CA MET A 60 -6.29 2.95 5.73
C MET A 60 -5.91 1.79 6.66
N LEU A 61 -4.67 1.83 7.15
CA LEU A 61 -4.08 0.77 7.96
C LEU A 61 -3.93 1.15 9.45
N CYS A 62 -4.56 2.24 9.90
CA CYS A 62 -4.56 2.66 11.29
C CYS A 62 -5.90 3.24 11.70
N ASN A 63 -6.24 3.16 12.98
CA ASN A 63 -7.40 3.87 13.53
C ASN A 63 -7.09 5.37 13.75
N PHE A 64 -8.11 6.19 13.97
CA PHE A 64 -7.93 7.61 14.32
C PHE A 64 -7.18 7.80 15.64
N VAL A 65 -7.50 6.95 16.63
CA VAL A 65 -6.87 6.91 17.95
C VAL A 65 -6.45 5.48 18.25
N GLU A 66 -5.19 5.31 18.67
CA GLU A 66 -4.64 4.03 19.08
C GLU A 66 -3.83 4.25 20.36
N GLN A 67 -4.02 3.39 21.37
CA GLN A 67 -3.32 3.52 22.66
C GLN A 67 -3.41 4.94 23.26
N ASN A 68 -4.58 5.57 23.17
CA ASN A 68 -4.85 6.95 23.61
C ASN A 68 -4.05 8.05 22.89
N ALA A 69 -3.39 7.74 21.77
CA ALA A 69 -2.69 8.71 20.94
C ALA A 69 -3.43 8.92 19.61
N LYS A 70 -3.55 10.19 19.17
CA LYS A 70 -4.07 10.52 17.84
C LYS A 70 -3.08 10.06 16.77
N LYS A 71 -3.53 9.22 15.84
CA LYS A 71 -2.72 8.62 14.77
C LYS A 71 -3.11 9.12 13.38
N CYS A 72 -4.37 9.48 13.20
CA CYS A 72 -4.96 9.98 11.96
C CYS A 72 -6.12 10.92 12.30
N ALA A 73 -6.29 12.00 11.54
CA ALA A 73 -7.49 12.83 11.62
C ALA A 73 -8.71 12.09 11.08
N GLU A 74 -9.90 12.48 11.53
CA GLU A 74 -11.17 12.09 10.92
C GLU A 74 -11.31 12.84 9.60
N TYR A 75 -10.89 12.18 8.51
CA TYR A 75 -10.90 12.76 7.17
C TYR A 75 -12.10 12.29 6.32
N PHE A 76 -12.93 11.38 6.84
CA PHE A 76 -14.16 10.89 6.22
C PHE A 76 -15.26 10.82 7.29
N PRO A 77 -16.55 10.97 6.93
CA PRO A 77 -17.64 10.90 7.90
C PRO A 77 -17.74 9.51 8.52
N THR A 78 -18.18 9.40 9.77
CA THR A 78 -18.40 8.11 10.46
C THR A 78 -19.83 7.62 10.37
N GLU A 79 -20.74 8.45 9.90
CA GLU A 79 -22.18 8.17 9.75
C GLU A 79 -22.58 8.23 8.27
N GLU A 80 -23.47 7.35 7.84
CA GLU A 80 -23.95 7.32 6.47
C GLU A 80 -24.88 8.51 6.18
N GLY A 81 -24.72 9.09 4.99
CA GLY A 81 -25.54 10.19 4.50
C GLY A 81 -25.23 11.57 5.12
N ILE A 82 -24.44 11.64 6.19
CA ILE A 82 -24.03 12.90 6.81
C ILE A 82 -22.69 13.34 6.20
N PRO A 83 -22.60 14.52 5.56
CA PRO A 83 -21.36 15.02 5.01
C PRO A 83 -20.36 15.42 6.11
N LEU A 84 -19.08 15.21 5.83
CA LEU A 84 -17.97 15.82 6.56
C LEU A 84 -17.29 16.84 5.64
N GLU A 85 -17.21 18.08 6.10
CA GLU A 85 -16.76 19.24 5.32
C GLU A 85 -15.35 19.68 5.73
N PHE A 86 -14.52 20.01 4.73
CA PHE A 86 -13.18 20.59 4.89
C PHE A 86 -12.99 21.77 3.93
N ASP A 87 -13.17 23.01 4.42
CA ASP A 87 -13.26 24.22 3.58
C ASP A 87 -14.29 24.03 2.44
N GLU A 88 -13.82 23.85 1.20
CA GLU A 88 -14.66 23.68 0.01
C GLU A 88 -14.80 22.20 -0.43
N VAL A 89 -14.26 21.26 0.35
CA VAL A 89 -14.33 19.83 0.11
C VAL A 89 -15.43 19.19 0.95
N SER A 90 -16.37 18.49 0.31
CA SER A 90 -17.41 17.71 0.98
C SER A 90 -17.20 16.22 0.74
N VAL A 91 -17.27 15.42 1.81
CA VAL A 91 -17.16 13.95 1.75
C VAL A 91 -18.39 13.31 2.37
N VAL A 92 -19.09 12.46 1.61
CA VAL A 92 -20.28 11.75 2.07
C VAL A 92 -20.05 10.25 2.01
N MET A 93 -20.34 9.55 3.11
CA MET A 93 -20.41 8.09 3.09
C MET A 93 -21.79 7.65 2.61
N LYS A 94 -21.82 6.87 1.53
CA LYS A 94 -23.07 6.36 0.93
C LYS A 94 -23.48 5.02 1.50
N LYS A 95 -22.50 4.20 1.87
CA LYS A 95 -22.67 2.83 2.35
C LYS A 95 -21.41 2.38 3.06
N GLN A 96 -21.54 1.53 4.07
CA GLN A 96 -20.45 0.70 4.58
C GLN A 96 -20.81 -0.78 4.67
N GLU A 97 -19.83 -1.65 4.51
CA GLU A 97 -19.96 -3.10 4.69
C GLU A 97 -18.63 -3.74 5.09
N GLN A 98 -18.69 -4.95 5.66
CA GLN A 98 -17.48 -5.72 5.91
C GLN A 98 -16.93 -6.29 4.60
N PHE A 99 -15.62 -6.30 4.46
CA PHE A 99 -14.95 -6.92 3.32
C PHE A 99 -15.25 -8.44 3.29
N PRO A 100 -15.77 -8.98 2.17
CA PRO A 100 -16.14 -10.38 2.08
C PRO A 100 -14.91 -11.24 1.76
N PHE A 101 -14.14 -11.60 2.77
CA PHE A 101 -13.03 -12.54 2.59
C PHE A 101 -13.53 -13.89 2.05
N PRO A 102 -12.82 -14.52 1.10
CA PRO A 102 -13.23 -15.81 0.53
C PRO A 102 -12.94 -17.02 1.45
N PHE A 103 -12.50 -16.76 2.68
CA PHE A 103 -12.18 -17.73 3.72
C PHE A 103 -12.53 -17.16 5.09
N GLU A 104 -12.65 -18.04 6.08
CA GLU A 104 -12.85 -17.64 7.46
C GLU A 104 -11.59 -16.96 8.00
N THR A 105 -11.74 -15.75 8.54
CA THR A 105 -10.65 -15.00 9.17
C THR A 105 -11.20 -14.11 10.28
N LYS A 106 -10.37 -13.83 11.28
CA LYS A 106 -10.70 -12.88 12.34
C LYS A 106 -10.51 -11.42 11.91
N VAL A 107 -9.78 -11.19 10.82
CA VAL A 107 -9.42 -9.86 10.30
C VAL A 107 -10.68 -9.06 9.97
N LYS A 108 -10.71 -7.79 10.41
CA LYS A 108 -11.83 -6.88 10.19
C LYS A 108 -11.42 -5.73 9.26
N VAL A 109 -11.91 -5.78 8.03
CA VAL A 109 -11.75 -4.68 7.08
C VAL A 109 -13.13 -4.11 6.76
N MET A 110 -13.34 -2.84 7.12
CA MET A 110 -14.55 -2.09 6.75
C MET A 110 -14.35 -1.43 5.40
N VAL A 111 -15.29 -1.61 4.48
CA VAL A 111 -15.30 -0.96 3.18
C VAL A 111 -16.40 0.10 3.16
N ARG A 112 -16.05 1.32 2.76
CA ARG A 112 -17.00 2.44 2.64
C ARG A 112 -17.01 2.96 1.21
N GLN A 113 -18.20 3.21 0.69
CA GLN A 113 -18.36 3.95 -0.56
C GLN A 113 -18.44 5.44 -0.23
N LEU A 114 -17.46 6.20 -0.69
CA LEU A 114 -17.36 7.63 -0.45
C LEU A 114 -17.60 8.41 -1.73
N GLU A 115 -18.38 9.47 -1.60
CA GLU A 115 -18.64 10.47 -2.64
C GLU A 115 -17.96 11.77 -2.20
N VAL A 116 -17.05 12.27 -3.04
CA VAL A 116 -16.20 13.43 -2.75
C VAL A 116 -16.51 14.53 -3.75
N THR A 117 -16.82 15.71 -3.23
CA THR A 117 -17.06 16.92 -4.02
C THR A 117 -15.95 17.93 -3.74
N VAL A 118 -15.29 18.40 -4.79
CA VAL A 118 -14.30 19.49 -4.73
C VAL A 118 -14.62 20.53 -5.81
N PRO A 119 -14.28 21.81 -5.62
CA PRO A 119 -14.64 22.86 -6.58
C PRO A 119 -14.06 22.62 -7.97
N GLY A 120 -14.90 22.78 -8.99
CA GLY A 120 -14.48 22.70 -10.39
C GLY A 120 -14.13 21.29 -10.88
N GLN A 121 -14.35 20.25 -10.08
CA GLN A 121 -14.19 18.85 -10.49
C GLN A 121 -15.54 18.13 -10.53
N PRO A 122 -15.69 17.09 -11.37
CA PRO A 122 -16.79 16.15 -11.24
C PRO A 122 -16.79 15.49 -9.87
N VAL A 123 -17.98 15.05 -9.42
CA VAL A 123 -18.10 14.22 -8.22
C VAL A 123 -17.23 12.97 -8.38
N HIS A 124 -16.36 12.74 -7.39
CA HIS A 124 -15.43 11.63 -7.38
C HIS A 124 -15.94 10.54 -6.44
N ILE A 125 -15.92 9.29 -6.89
CA ILE A 125 -16.39 8.14 -6.09
C ILE A 125 -15.19 7.23 -5.84
N CYS A 126 -15.00 6.85 -4.58
CA CYS A 126 -13.94 5.91 -4.20
C CYS A 126 -14.37 4.95 -3.10
N SER A 127 -13.77 3.76 -3.10
CA SER A 127 -13.88 2.78 -2.03
C SER A 127 -12.78 3.00 -0.99
N HIS A 128 -13.17 3.18 0.26
CA HIS A 128 -12.28 3.30 1.41
C HIS A 128 -12.25 2.01 2.21
N TYR A 129 -11.10 1.35 2.24
CA TYR A 129 -10.82 0.12 2.96
C TYR A 129 -10.10 0.45 4.25
N HIS A 130 -10.72 0.17 5.39
CA HIS A 130 -10.14 0.41 6.70
C HIS A 130 -9.87 -0.92 7.40
N TRP A 131 -8.60 -1.26 7.57
CA TRP A 131 -8.17 -2.38 8.39
C TRP A 131 -8.25 -1.99 9.87
N MET A 132 -9.30 -2.42 10.55
CA MET A 132 -9.69 -1.89 11.87
C MET A 132 -8.91 -2.52 13.03
N ASP A 133 -8.44 -3.75 12.87
CA ASP A 133 -7.81 -4.56 13.91
C ASP A 133 -6.31 -4.80 13.69
N TRP A 134 -5.65 -4.01 12.84
CA TRP A 134 -4.19 -4.06 12.72
C TRP A 134 -3.55 -3.33 13.90
N PRO A 135 -2.83 -4.01 14.81
CA PRO A 135 -2.21 -3.37 15.96
C PRO A 135 -1.10 -2.39 15.54
N ASP A 136 -0.90 -1.31 16.30
CA ASP A 136 0.15 -0.32 16.01
C ASP A 136 1.57 -0.92 16.09
N ARG A 137 1.75 -1.90 16.98
CA ARG A 137 2.98 -2.69 17.14
C ARG A 137 2.67 -4.16 16.90
N GLY A 138 3.46 -4.80 16.06
CA GLY A 138 3.30 -6.22 15.71
C GLY A 138 2.57 -6.44 14.39
N VAL A 139 2.25 -7.71 14.13
CA VAL A 139 1.52 -8.17 12.95
C VAL A 139 0.17 -8.74 13.39
N PRO A 140 -0.92 -8.47 12.66
CA PRO A 140 -2.19 -9.14 12.91
C PRO A 140 -2.05 -10.64 12.64
N GLU A 141 -2.85 -11.47 13.33
CA GLU A 141 -3.14 -12.83 12.89
C GLU A 141 -3.93 -12.73 11.57
N ALA A 142 -3.21 -12.49 10.48
CA ALA A 142 -3.81 -12.00 9.24
C ALA A 142 -3.99 -13.09 8.19
N ASP A 143 -3.56 -14.33 8.45
CA ASP A 143 -3.64 -15.46 7.51
C ASP A 143 -3.35 -15.02 6.05
N LEU A 144 -4.29 -15.27 5.13
CA LEU A 144 -4.25 -14.83 3.73
C LEU A 144 -4.96 -13.48 3.48
N ALA A 145 -5.44 -12.79 4.51
CA ALA A 145 -6.20 -11.55 4.39
C ALA A 145 -5.47 -10.43 3.65
N PRO A 146 -4.17 -10.16 3.88
CA PRO A 146 -3.44 -9.15 3.10
C PRO A 146 -3.43 -9.49 1.61
N ILE A 147 -3.29 -10.78 1.26
CA ILE A 147 -3.24 -11.25 -0.12
C ILE A 147 -4.61 -11.08 -0.79
N ALA A 148 -5.69 -11.49 -0.12
CA ALA A 148 -7.05 -11.34 -0.63
C ALA A 148 -7.43 -9.86 -0.83
N LEU A 149 -7.04 -9.00 0.11
CA LEU A 149 -7.27 -7.57 0.02
C LEU A 149 -6.48 -6.93 -1.12
N LEU A 150 -5.19 -7.25 -1.25
CA LEU A 150 -4.34 -6.77 -2.34
C LEU A 150 -4.85 -7.27 -3.70
N ALA A 151 -5.26 -8.53 -3.81
CA ALA A 151 -5.85 -9.06 -5.04
C ALA A 151 -7.09 -8.26 -5.46
N LYS A 152 -7.97 -7.90 -4.51
CA LYS A 152 -9.12 -7.03 -4.79
C LYS A 152 -8.68 -5.62 -5.22
N LEU A 153 -7.73 -5.03 -4.52
CA LEU A 153 -7.26 -3.67 -4.81
C LEU A 153 -6.60 -3.58 -6.20
N LYS A 154 -5.89 -4.63 -6.63
CA LYS A 154 -5.24 -4.72 -7.94
C LYS A 154 -6.21 -4.82 -9.13
N GLU A 155 -7.50 -5.02 -8.90
CA GLU A 155 -8.51 -4.90 -9.96
C GLU A 155 -8.66 -3.45 -10.47
N ASN A 156 -8.18 -2.46 -9.70
CA ASN A 156 -8.23 -1.05 -10.05
C ASN A 156 -7.05 -0.67 -10.96
N THR A 157 -7.35 0.08 -12.02
CA THR A 157 -6.34 0.61 -12.96
C THR A 157 -5.81 1.99 -12.56
N ALA A 158 -6.50 2.68 -11.65
CA ALA A 158 -6.07 3.94 -11.09
C ALA A 158 -5.16 3.72 -9.86
N PRO A 159 -4.29 4.69 -9.50
CA PRO A 159 -3.46 4.59 -8.31
C PRO A 159 -4.27 4.30 -7.05
N ILE A 160 -3.79 3.36 -6.23
CA ILE A 160 -4.37 3.06 -4.92
C ILE A 160 -3.67 3.96 -3.90
N ILE A 161 -4.40 4.61 -3.00
CA ILE A 161 -3.76 5.36 -1.91
C ILE A 161 -3.64 4.46 -0.69
N VAL A 162 -2.44 4.31 -0.13
CA VAL A 162 -2.24 3.51 1.09
C VAL A 162 -1.59 4.37 2.15
N HIS A 163 -2.19 4.43 3.34
CA HIS A 163 -1.61 5.15 4.47
C HIS A 163 -1.76 4.37 5.79
N CYS A 164 -0.85 4.63 6.72
CA CYS A 164 -1.02 4.32 8.14
C CYS A 164 -0.82 5.62 8.92
N SER A 165 -0.32 5.56 10.16
CA SER A 165 0.01 6.78 10.92
C SER A 165 1.27 7.47 10.36
N ALA A 166 2.46 6.93 10.64
CA ALA A 166 3.74 7.46 10.15
C ALA A 166 4.07 7.04 8.70
N GLY A 167 3.21 6.23 8.06
CA GLY A 167 3.42 5.74 6.70
C GLY A 167 4.64 4.84 6.55
N ILE A 168 5.10 4.13 7.60
CA ILE A 168 6.35 3.35 7.58
C ILE A 168 6.11 1.86 7.78
N GLY A 169 5.58 1.46 8.96
CA GLY A 169 5.47 0.05 9.39
C GLY A 169 4.44 -0.73 8.60
N ARG A 170 3.16 -0.60 8.97
CA ARG A 170 2.03 -1.33 8.35
C ARG A 170 1.96 -1.15 6.83
N THR A 171 2.15 0.09 6.36
CA THR A 171 2.23 0.38 4.93
C THR A 171 3.44 -0.29 4.27
N GLY A 172 4.59 -0.38 4.95
CA GLY A 172 5.75 -1.12 4.45
C GLY A 172 5.47 -2.60 4.29
N SER A 173 4.75 -3.21 5.25
CA SER A 173 4.35 -4.62 5.17
C SER A 173 3.44 -4.89 3.98
N ILE A 174 2.44 -4.05 3.74
CA ILE A 174 1.52 -4.21 2.60
C ILE A 174 2.26 -4.08 1.26
N VAL A 175 3.13 -3.07 1.13
CA VAL A 175 3.94 -2.88 -0.07
C VAL A 175 4.92 -4.04 -0.30
N LEU A 176 5.51 -4.59 0.77
CA LEU A 176 6.38 -5.76 0.66
C LEU A 176 5.62 -7.00 0.17
N ILE A 177 4.43 -7.25 0.71
CA ILE A 177 3.58 -8.38 0.28
C ILE A 177 3.19 -8.20 -1.19
N GLU A 178 2.77 -7.00 -1.58
CA GLU A 178 2.45 -6.66 -2.96
C GLU A 178 3.62 -6.95 -3.91
N HIS A 179 4.82 -6.49 -3.54
CA HIS A 179 6.02 -6.69 -4.34
C HIS A 179 6.42 -8.18 -4.42
N ALA A 180 6.35 -8.91 -3.30
CA ALA A 180 6.61 -10.34 -3.27
C ALA A 180 5.62 -11.12 -4.16
N MET A 181 4.34 -10.73 -4.15
CA MET A 181 3.34 -11.31 -5.05
C MET A 181 3.70 -11.06 -6.52
N GLU A 182 4.15 -9.87 -6.90
CA GLU A 182 4.56 -9.58 -8.29
C GLU A 182 5.73 -10.45 -8.74
N LEU A 183 6.74 -10.59 -7.86
CA LEU A 183 7.92 -11.40 -8.15
C LEU A 183 7.60 -12.89 -8.31
N LEU A 184 6.64 -13.41 -7.53
CA LEU A 184 6.16 -14.78 -7.67
C LEU A 184 5.47 -15.05 -9.02
N HIS A 185 4.92 -14.03 -9.67
CA HIS A 185 4.34 -14.14 -10.99
C HIS A 185 5.37 -13.98 -12.12
N GLN A 186 6.62 -13.60 -11.81
CA GLN A 186 7.69 -13.50 -12.80
C GLN A 186 8.46 -14.82 -12.94
N PRO A 187 8.91 -15.19 -14.15
CA PRO A 187 9.75 -16.35 -14.37
C PRO A 187 11.21 -16.06 -13.96
N ALA A 188 11.43 -15.68 -12.70
CA ALA A 188 12.72 -15.33 -12.13
C ALA A 188 12.94 -16.07 -10.79
N PRO A 189 14.19 -16.41 -10.43
CA PRO A 189 14.48 -17.02 -9.14
C PRO A 189 14.17 -16.04 -8.00
N LEU A 190 13.49 -16.52 -6.97
CA LEU A 190 13.19 -15.73 -5.78
C LEU A 190 14.47 -15.46 -4.97
N LEU A 191 14.68 -14.20 -4.59
CA LEU A 191 15.69 -13.79 -3.62
C LEU A 191 15.24 -14.07 -2.18
N GLU A 192 16.17 -13.96 -1.24
CA GLU A 192 15.81 -14.00 0.18
C GLU A 192 15.08 -12.72 0.60
N ILE A 193 14.15 -12.83 1.56
CA ILE A 193 13.33 -11.71 2.06
C ILE A 193 14.19 -10.49 2.45
N LYS A 194 15.36 -10.73 3.04
CA LYS A 194 16.30 -9.67 3.45
C LYS A 194 16.75 -8.80 2.27
N ASP A 195 16.90 -9.37 1.09
CA ASP A 195 17.36 -8.65 -0.10
C ASP A 195 16.25 -7.76 -0.66
N TYR A 196 15.01 -8.24 -0.67
CA TYR A 196 13.82 -7.43 -1.01
C TYR A 196 13.61 -6.27 -0.03
N LEU A 197 13.83 -6.50 1.27
CA LEU A 197 13.77 -5.43 2.28
C LEU A 197 14.81 -4.33 2.00
N VAL A 198 16.01 -4.70 1.57
CA VAL A 198 17.07 -3.76 1.19
C VAL A 198 16.68 -2.97 -0.07
N GLU A 199 16.08 -3.62 -1.07
CA GLU A 199 15.61 -2.95 -2.29
C GLU A 199 14.46 -1.96 -2.01
N LEU A 200 13.47 -2.34 -1.20
CA LEU A 200 12.40 -1.45 -0.76
C LEU A 200 12.94 -0.24 0.02
N ARG A 201 13.99 -0.43 0.82
CA ARG A 201 14.67 0.65 1.56
C ARG A 201 15.51 1.56 0.65
N LYS A 202 16.02 1.06 -0.47
CA LYS A 202 16.72 1.89 -1.48
C LYS A 202 15.77 2.82 -2.22
N GLN A 203 14.50 2.44 -2.38
CA GLN A 203 13.48 3.33 -2.94
C GLN A 203 13.03 4.41 -1.94
N ARG A 204 13.20 4.20 -0.61
CA ARG A 204 12.95 5.22 0.43
C ARG A 204 13.62 4.90 1.78
N ASN A 205 14.36 5.86 2.35
CA ASN A 205 14.93 5.77 3.71
C ASN A 205 13.87 5.33 4.75
N ASN A 206 14.22 4.35 5.61
CA ASN A 206 13.48 3.87 6.78
C ASN A 206 12.21 3.03 6.57
N SER A 207 11.98 2.41 5.41
CA SER A 207 10.87 1.43 5.29
C SER A 207 11.12 0.19 6.15
N ILE A 208 10.14 -0.12 7.02
CA ILE A 208 10.04 -1.30 7.91
C ILE A 208 10.97 -1.21 9.14
N GLN A 209 10.39 -0.72 10.25
CA GLN A 209 10.91 -0.93 11.61
C GLN A 209 10.35 -2.25 12.13
N ILE A 210 11.24 -3.24 12.25
CA ILE A 210 11.17 -4.26 13.27
C ILE A 210 12.16 -3.77 14.33
N ASP A 211 11.74 -3.66 15.59
CA ASP A 211 12.71 -3.51 16.66
C ASP A 211 13.67 -4.72 16.57
N ASN A 212 14.97 -4.45 16.52
CA ASN A 212 16.03 -5.42 16.22
C ASN A 212 16.20 -6.56 17.26
N ASP A 213 15.23 -6.79 18.16
CA ASP A 213 15.36 -7.74 19.26
C ASP A 213 14.71 -9.12 19.03
N GLU A 214 13.94 -9.34 17.95
CA GLU A 214 13.28 -10.65 17.72
C GLU A 214 13.98 -11.59 16.72
N LEU A 215 15.21 -11.28 16.28
CA LEU A 215 16.02 -12.17 15.45
C LEU A 215 17.28 -12.68 16.17
N ARG A 216 17.22 -12.89 17.49
CA ARG A 216 18.22 -13.73 18.15
C ARG A 216 17.83 -15.19 17.95
N PRO A 217 18.67 -16.03 17.30
CA PRO A 217 18.47 -17.47 17.36
C PRO A 217 18.51 -17.86 18.85
N CYS A 218 17.46 -18.50 19.33
CA CYS A 218 17.48 -19.18 20.62
C CYS A 218 18.56 -20.26 20.56
N ILE A 219 19.76 -19.94 21.02
CA ILE A 219 20.78 -20.93 21.32
C ILE A 219 20.40 -21.49 22.70
N PRO A 220 20.02 -22.77 22.80
CA PRO A 220 19.73 -23.37 24.09
C PRO A 220 21.02 -23.43 24.91
N LYS A 221 20.93 -23.02 26.18
CA LYS A 221 21.93 -23.37 27.21
C LYS A 221 21.65 -24.78 27.71
#